data_AF-A0A844XR43-F1
#
_entry.id   AF-A0A844XR43-F1
#
_cell.length_a   1.000
_cell.length_b   1.000
_cell.length_c   1.000
_cell.angle_alpha   90.00
_cell.angle_beta   90.00
_cell.angle_gamma   90.00
#
_symmetry.space_group_name_H-M   'P 1'
#
loop_
_entity.id
_entity.type
_entity.pdbx_description
1 polymer ?
#
loop_
_entity_poly.entity_id
_entity_poly.type
_entity_poly.pdbx_seq_one_letter_code
_entity_poly.pdbx_strand_id
1 'polypeptide(L)'
;MKKMMTALAAFTLATSMTACSSADDTEAVAETAGIAGDWMIDVDSAQWENDVGEYVLANGTYNCLSCNPPFEVAADGGWHDVEIPATDSIMMEVVDNNTVRSAGRLNGEDTGSSTWTVSEDGNALEVSWTNLRGDQPVTGKTNYTRSEAGPEGSHAVSGKWTTAGVSDIDEAGLRFSFGLDGDTITSQGNSESYTATLGGDAVAIDGNDAGEMVKVERTGDNSFLETYTRDGEVVGTTELTIDGDTLNGVSTDPRNGSVVRWSATRQ
;
A
#
# COMPACT_ATOMS: atom_id res chain seq x y z
N MET A 1 -8.04 -0.01 -22.67
CA MET A 1 -6.74 0.37 -22.06
C MET A 1 -7.02 0.47 -20.57
N LYS A 2 -6.29 -0.29 -19.76
CA LYS A 2 -6.62 -0.64 -18.37
C LYS A 2 -5.54 -0.03 -17.45
N LYS A 3 -5.90 0.60 -16.32
CA LYS A 3 -4.96 1.38 -15.47
C LYS A 3 -5.29 1.21 -13.97
N MET A 4 -4.51 0.46 -13.17
CA MET A 4 -4.84 0.27 -11.73
C MET A 4 -4.19 1.34 -10.85
N MET A 5 -4.61 1.35 -9.59
CA MET A 5 -3.91 1.97 -8.47
C MET A 5 -3.29 0.82 -7.65
N THR A 6 -1.99 0.86 -7.39
CA THR A 6 -1.36 0.00 -6.37
C THR A 6 -1.53 0.66 -5.01
N ALA A 7 -2.17 -0.04 -4.07
CA ALA A 7 -2.17 0.39 -2.66
C ALA A 7 -0.76 0.30 -2.08
N LEU A 8 -0.44 1.11 -1.07
CA LEU A 8 0.85 0.98 -0.37
C LEU A 8 0.93 -0.42 0.28
N ALA A 9 1.85 -1.24 -0.19
CA ALA A 9 2.16 -2.54 0.40
C ALA A 9 2.99 -2.36 1.68
N ALA A 10 2.78 -3.24 2.66
CA ALA A 10 3.43 -3.19 3.97
C ALA A 10 3.77 -4.60 4.50
N PHE A 11 4.73 -5.30 3.88
CA PHE A 11 5.79 -6.24 4.33
C PHE A 11 5.56 -7.27 5.55
N THR A 12 5.60 -8.23 6.56
CA THR A 12 6.58 -9.04 7.43
C THR A 12 6.49 -10.57 7.20
N LEU A 13 7.10 -11.48 8.02
CA LEU A 13 8.41 -11.64 8.73
C LEU A 13 8.25 -12.82 9.71
N ALA A 14 9.09 -13.85 9.62
CA ALA A 14 9.14 -14.89 10.66
C ALA A 14 10.57 -15.29 11.06
N THR A 15 10.85 -15.17 12.36
CA THR A 15 12.17 -15.35 12.99
C THR A 15 12.81 -16.74 12.78
N SER A 16 14.14 -16.79 12.83
CA SER A 16 14.81 -17.85 13.59
C SER A 16 16.03 -17.31 14.35
N MET A 17 16.14 -17.65 15.65
CA MET A 17 17.33 -17.35 16.45
C MET A 17 18.30 -18.51 16.39
N THR A 18 19.61 -18.24 16.33
CA THR A 18 20.64 -19.20 16.77
C THR A 18 21.80 -18.41 17.36
N ALA A 19 22.10 -18.65 18.64
CA ALA A 19 23.21 -18.02 19.35
C ALA A 19 24.22 -19.07 19.80
N CYS A 20 25.50 -18.90 19.47
CA CYS A 20 26.61 -19.58 20.15
C CYS A 20 27.99 -18.94 19.89
N SER A 21 28.82 -18.92 20.94
CA SER A 21 30.30 -18.89 20.93
C SER A 21 31.08 -17.81 20.14
N SER A 22 31.23 -16.64 20.76
CA SER A 22 32.52 -16.07 21.24
C SER A 22 33.82 -16.22 20.42
N ALA A 23 34.42 -15.07 20.06
CA ALA A 23 35.79 -14.67 20.44
C ALA A 23 35.97 -13.15 20.24
N ASP A 24 37.01 -12.54 20.82
CA ASP A 24 37.33 -11.12 20.65
C ASP A 24 37.78 -10.77 19.22
N ASP A 25 37.28 -9.66 18.67
CA ASP A 25 38.15 -8.63 18.11
C ASP A 25 37.48 -7.24 18.18
N THR A 26 38.26 -6.17 18.25
CA THR A 26 37.73 -4.79 18.33
C THR A 26 37.62 -4.19 16.93
N GLU A 27 36.59 -4.58 16.19
CA GLU A 27 36.19 -3.84 14.99
C GLU A 27 35.56 -2.49 15.39
N ALA A 28 35.77 -1.47 14.57
CA ALA A 28 35.14 -0.17 14.78
C ALA A 28 33.62 -0.31 14.59
N VAL A 29 32.84 0.47 15.34
CA VAL A 29 31.43 0.70 14.99
C VAL A 29 31.42 1.44 13.66
N ALA A 30 31.25 0.69 12.57
CA ALA A 30 30.85 1.27 11.31
C ALA A 30 29.49 1.95 11.53
N GLU A 31 29.34 3.18 11.07
CA GLU A 31 28.00 3.75 10.88
C GLU A 31 27.21 2.80 9.98
N THR A 32 25.93 2.59 10.28
CA THR A 32 25.01 1.74 9.52
C THR A 32 24.66 2.38 8.17
N ALA A 33 25.67 2.53 7.31
CA ALA A 33 25.56 3.11 5.99
C ALA A 33 24.96 2.09 5.01
N GLY A 34 23.74 2.35 4.56
CA GLY A 34 23.04 1.54 3.58
C GLY A 34 21.64 1.13 4.03
N ILE A 35 21.00 0.31 3.17
CA ILE A 35 19.59 -0.06 3.27
C ILE A 35 19.27 -1.03 4.43
N ALA A 36 20.23 -1.87 4.83
CA ALA A 36 19.98 -2.92 5.81
C ALA A 36 19.70 -2.36 7.22
N GLY A 37 18.82 -3.03 7.96
CA GLY A 37 18.34 -2.63 9.28
C GLY A 37 16.81 -2.46 9.34
N ASP A 38 16.31 -2.14 10.53
CA ASP A 38 14.91 -1.84 10.80
C ASP A 38 14.59 -0.35 10.60
N TRP A 39 13.37 -0.07 10.13
CA TRP A 39 12.89 1.21 9.65
C TRP A 39 11.45 1.47 10.11
N MET A 40 11.09 2.75 10.29
CA MET A 40 9.74 3.21 10.59
C MET A 40 9.34 4.32 9.61
N ILE A 41 8.24 4.15 8.87
CA ILE A 41 7.69 5.19 7.97
C ILE A 41 7.28 6.42 8.81
N ASP A 42 7.77 7.60 8.43
CA ASP A 42 7.22 8.87 8.88
C ASP A 42 6.00 9.23 8.03
N VAL A 43 4.81 9.06 8.60
CA VAL A 43 3.53 9.35 7.94
C VAL A 43 3.39 10.84 7.58
N ASP A 44 3.92 11.75 8.41
CA ASP A 44 3.83 13.19 8.17
C ASP A 44 4.78 13.66 7.05
N SER A 45 5.77 12.83 6.68
CA SER A 45 6.67 13.09 5.54
C SER A 45 6.03 12.86 4.17
N ALA A 46 4.90 12.14 4.12
CA ALA A 46 4.36 11.62 2.88
C ALA A 46 3.69 12.69 1.99
N GLN A 47 3.88 12.58 0.67
CA GLN A 47 3.40 13.54 -0.33
C GLN A 47 2.88 12.82 -1.58
N TRP A 48 1.62 13.09 -1.94
CA TRP A 48 0.91 12.47 -3.06
C TRP A 48 0.84 13.40 -4.27
N GLU A 49 1.06 12.85 -5.46
CA GLU A 49 0.99 13.54 -6.74
C GLU A 49 0.17 12.70 -7.72
N ASN A 50 -0.80 13.29 -8.41
CA ASN A 50 -1.72 12.63 -9.35
C ASN A 50 -2.53 11.44 -8.77
N ASP A 51 -2.47 11.19 -7.46
CA ASP A 51 -3.28 10.20 -6.77
C ASP A 51 -4.73 10.71 -6.63
N VAL A 52 -5.62 10.20 -7.49
CA VAL A 52 -7.01 10.64 -7.61
C VAL A 52 -7.93 9.43 -7.72
N GLY A 53 -8.75 9.23 -6.69
CA GLY A 53 -9.91 8.34 -6.72
C GLY A 53 -11.06 8.95 -7.52
N GLU A 54 -11.77 8.14 -8.30
CA GLU A 54 -13.01 8.50 -8.99
C GLU A 54 -14.07 7.44 -8.72
N TYR A 55 -15.14 7.85 -8.04
CA TYR A 55 -16.20 6.98 -7.55
C TYR A 55 -17.57 7.51 -7.99
N VAL A 56 -18.51 6.63 -8.34
CA VAL A 56 -19.90 7.00 -8.60
C VAL A 56 -20.83 6.02 -7.92
N LEU A 57 -21.58 6.50 -6.93
CA LEU A 57 -22.66 5.77 -6.27
C LEU A 57 -23.99 6.41 -6.63
N ALA A 58 -24.76 5.76 -7.50
CA ALA A 58 -26.04 6.25 -7.98
C ALA A 58 -27.02 5.08 -8.21
N ASN A 59 -28.31 5.32 -8.00
CA ASN A 59 -29.39 4.34 -8.21
C ASN A 59 -29.23 2.99 -7.46
N GLY A 60 -28.39 2.94 -6.42
CA GLY A 60 -28.09 1.73 -5.65
C GLY A 60 -26.85 0.97 -6.13
N THR A 61 -26.14 1.43 -7.17
CA THR A 61 -24.88 0.82 -7.65
C THR A 61 -23.70 1.71 -7.34
N TYR A 62 -22.68 1.17 -6.68
CA TYR A 62 -21.35 1.77 -6.54
C TYR A 62 -20.47 1.37 -7.71
N ASN A 63 -19.74 2.34 -8.27
CA ASN A 63 -18.75 2.17 -9.34
C ASN A 63 -17.40 2.72 -8.84
N CYS A 64 -16.34 1.93 -8.90
CA CYS A 64 -14.98 2.46 -8.80
C CYS A 64 -14.41 2.66 -10.21
N LEU A 65 -14.38 3.91 -10.68
CA LEU A 65 -13.93 4.25 -12.03
C LEU A 65 -12.40 4.42 -12.11
N SER A 66 -11.75 4.77 -10.99
CA SER A 66 -10.28 4.88 -10.89
C SER A 66 -9.57 3.56 -10.56
N CYS A 67 -10.28 2.57 -10.00
CA CYS A 67 -9.77 1.21 -9.83
C CYS A 67 -9.50 0.57 -11.20
N ASN A 68 -8.61 -0.42 -11.27
CA ASN A 68 -8.62 -1.37 -12.41
C ASN A 68 -8.40 -2.82 -11.94
N PRO A 69 -9.14 -3.79 -12.52
CA PRO A 69 -10.27 -3.59 -13.41
C PRO A 69 -11.39 -2.75 -12.75
N PRO A 70 -11.92 -1.70 -13.43
CA PRO A 70 -12.98 -0.88 -12.87
C PRO A 70 -14.17 -1.79 -12.62
N PHE A 71 -14.75 -1.70 -11.42
CA PHE A 71 -15.77 -2.63 -10.97
C PHE A 71 -17.02 -1.87 -10.48
N GLU A 72 -18.15 -2.56 -10.57
CA GLU A 72 -19.42 -2.12 -10.00
C GLU A 72 -19.99 -3.20 -9.06
N VAL A 73 -20.63 -2.77 -7.97
CA VAL A 73 -21.37 -3.64 -7.03
C VAL A 73 -22.62 -2.92 -6.56
N ALA A 74 -23.63 -3.66 -6.10
CA ALA A 74 -24.77 -3.02 -5.42
C ALA A 74 -24.35 -2.53 -4.03
N ALA A 75 -24.86 -1.36 -3.64
CA ALA A 75 -24.59 -0.72 -2.35
C ALA A 75 -25.69 -1.05 -1.32
N ASP A 76 -26.07 -2.33 -1.24
CA ASP A 76 -27.22 -2.85 -0.47
C ASP A 76 -26.83 -3.54 0.85
N GLY A 77 -25.55 -3.54 1.21
CA GLY A 77 -24.99 -4.26 2.36
C GLY A 77 -24.80 -5.77 2.13
N GLY A 78 -25.12 -6.27 0.94
CA GLY A 78 -24.82 -7.64 0.51
C GLY A 78 -23.37 -7.81 0.08
N TRP A 79 -22.92 -9.07 -0.01
CA TRP A 79 -21.67 -9.44 -0.66
C TRP A 79 -21.93 -9.73 -2.15
N HIS A 80 -21.11 -9.14 -3.02
CA HIS A 80 -21.20 -9.29 -4.47
C HIS A 80 -19.85 -9.73 -5.03
N ASP A 81 -19.85 -10.74 -5.90
CA ASP A 81 -18.65 -11.28 -6.54
C ASP A 81 -18.01 -10.24 -7.49
N VAL A 82 -16.68 -10.16 -7.51
CA VAL A 82 -15.91 -9.23 -8.37
C VAL A 82 -14.70 -9.92 -9.01
N GLU A 83 -14.32 -9.48 -10.22
CA GLU A 83 -13.15 -10.00 -10.94
C GLU A 83 -11.94 -9.05 -10.80
N ILE A 84 -11.44 -8.82 -9.58
CA ILE A 84 -10.30 -7.93 -9.29
C ILE A 84 -9.13 -8.69 -8.61
N PRO A 85 -7.86 -8.24 -8.72
CA PRO A 85 -6.74 -8.88 -8.02
C PRO A 85 -6.94 -8.95 -6.49
N ALA A 86 -6.58 -10.08 -5.88
CA ALA A 86 -6.64 -10.31 -4.43
C ALA A 86 -8.01 -10.09 -3.74
N THR A 87 -9.13 -10.11 -4.46
CA THR A 87 -10.48 -10.03 -3.87
C THR A 87 -11.52 -10.73 -4.74
N ASP A 88 -12.21 -11.73 -4.17
CA ASP A 88 -13.29 -12.48 -4.84
C ASP A 88 -14.65 -11.76 -4.73
N SER A 89 -14.90 -11.05 -3.62
CA SER A 89 -16.17 -10.37 -3.38
C SER A 89 -16.02 -9.13 -2.50
N ILE A 90 -16.92 -8.17 -2.71
CA ILE A 90 -16.98 -6.89 -2.01
C ILE A 90 -18.39 -6.69 -1.44
N MET A 91 -18.44 -6.15 -0.22
CA MET A 91 -19.65 -5.56 0.35
C MET A 91 -19.57 -4.03 0.24
N MET A 92 -20.70 -3.40 -0.07
CA MET A 92 -20.89 -1.94 0.00
C MET A 92 -22.24 -1.62 0.65
N GLU A 93 -22.27 -0.75 1.65
CA GLU A 93 -23.47 -0.37 2.42
C GLU A 93 -23.64 1.16 2.39
N VAL A 94 -24.82 1.65 2.02
CA VAL A 94 -25.21 3.06 2.25
C VAL A 94 -25.78 3.20 3.66
N VAL A 95 -25.07 3.92 4.54
CA VAL A 95 -25.46 4.10 5.95
C VAL A 95 -26.35 5.34 6.11
N ASP A 96 -25.96 6.45 5.48
CA ASP A 96 -26.73 7.70 5.40
C ASP A 96 -26.30 8.50 4.13
N ASN A 97 -26.72 9.76 3.99
CA ASN A 97 -26.42 10.58 2.79
C ASN A 97 -24.93 10.93 2.59
N ASN A 98 -24.13 10.84 3.66
CA ASN A 98 -22.72 11.23 3.72
C ASN A 98 -21.80 10.03 3.99
N THR A 99 -22.34 8.94 4.55
CA THR A 99 -21.58 7.78 5.02
C THR A 99 -21.86 6.51 4.21
N VAL A 100 -20.81 5.84 3.76
CA VAL A 100 -20.87 4.44 3.26
C VAL A 100 -19.88 3.55 4.00
N ARG A 101 -20.07 2.23 3.92
CA ARG A 101 -19.08 1.24 4.35
C ARG A 101 -18.75 0.27 3.24
N SER A 102 -17.56 -0.30 3.29
CA SER A 102 -17.18 -1.43 2.45
C SER A 102 -16.40 -2.49 3.22
N ALA A 103 -16.38 -3.71 2.70
CA ALA A 103 -15.52 -4.80 3.14
C ALA A 103 -15.10 -5.68 1.96
N GLY A 104 -13.94 -6.31 2.07
CA GLY A 104 -13.37 -7.21 1.05
C GLY A 104 -13.27 -8.65 1.53
N ARG A 105 -13.30 -9.60 0.59
CA ARG A 105 -13.15 -11.04 0.83
C ARG A 105 -12.27 -11.72 -0.20
N LEU A 106 -11.53 -12.72 0.24
CA LEU A 106 -10.72 -13.60 -0.60
C LEU A 106 -10.70 -15.01 0.01
N ASN A 107 -10.83 -16.05 -0.81
CA ASN A 107 -10.95 -17.46 -0.41
C ASN A 107 -12.09 -17.73 0.62
N GLY A 108 -13.05 -16.81 0.74
CA GLY A 108 -14.14 -16.85 1.73
C GLY A 108 -13.82 -16.19 3.08
N GLU A 109 -12.62 -15.63 3.27
CA GLU A 109 -12.18 -14.96 4.50
C GLU A 109 -12.21 -13.43 4.35
N ASP A 110 -12.58 -12.71 5.41
CA ASP A 110 -12.64 -11.24 5.43
C ASP A 110 -11.23 -10.65 5.34
N THR A 111 -10.92 -9.87 4.29
CA THR A 111 -9.59 -9.28 4.09
C THR A 111 -9.43 -7.91 4.77
N GLY A 112 -10.53 -7.20 4.97
CA GLY A 112 -10.55 -5.87 5.57
C GLY A 112 -11.90 -5.18 5.45
N SER A 113 -12.03 -4.02 6.10
CA SER A 113 -13.23 -3.17 6.03
C SER A 113 -12.90 -1.70 6.19
N SER A 114 -13.83 -0.83 5.80
CA SER A 114 -13.69 0.62 5.96
C SER A 114 -15.03 1.35 6.08
N THR A 115 -15.01 2.52 6.73
CA THR A 115 -16.11 3.49 6.79
C THR A 115 -15.67 4.79 6.15
N TRP A 116 -16.45 5.26 5.19
CA TRP A 116 -16.16 6.41 4.32
C TRP A 116 -17.14 7.51 4.68
N THR A 117 -16.65 8.65 5.19
CA THR A 117 -17.47 9.75 5.67
C THR A 117 -17.15 11.04 4.93
N VAL A 118 -18.13 11.58 4.20
CA VAL A 118 -18.01 12.87 3.51
C VAL A 118 -18.44 14.01 4.43
N SER A 119 -17.68 15.11 4.46
CA SER A 119 -17.96 16.29 5.29
C SER A 119 -19.31 16.97 4.95
N GLU A 120 -19.86 17.75 5.88
CA GLU A 120 -21.13 18.48 5.68
C GLU A 120 -21.09 19.48 4.52
N ASP A 121 -19.93 20.07 4.23
CA ASP A 121 -19.70 20.95 3.08
C ASP A 121 -19.38 20.20 1.79
N GLY A 122 -19.27 18.87 1.86
CA GLY A 122 -19.00 17.96 0.76
C GLY A 122 -17.54 17.91 0.28
N ASN A 123 -16.63 18.74 0.80
CA ASN A 123 -15.31 18.95 0.21
C ASN A 123 -14.21 18.00 0.71
N ALA A 124 -14.43 17.30 1.82
CA ALA A 124 -13.51 16.32 2.38
C ALA A 124 -14.16 14.93 2.51
N LEU A 125 -13.33 13.89 2.44
CA LEU A 125 -13.70 12.50 2.68
C LEU A 125 -12.64 11.86 3.60
N GLU A 126 -13.05 11.38 4.77
CA GLU A 126 -12.25 10.49 5.62
C GLU A 126 -12.64 9.04 5.32
N VAL A 127 -11.66 8.19 5.05
CA VAL A 127 -11.82 6.73 4.98
C VAL A 127 -11.06 6.11 6.14
N SER A 128 -11.78 5.79 7.22
CA SER A 128 -11.27 5.01 8.34
C SER A 128 -11.30 3.51 7.97
N TRP A 129 -10.17 2.82 8.06
CA TRP A 129 -10.02 1.45 7.53
C TRP A 129 -9.37 0.46 8.53
N THR A 130 -9.54 -0.82 8.24
CA THR A 130 -8.91 -1.95 8.93
C THR A 130 -8.50 -3.00 7.90
N ASN A 131 -7.21 -3.26 7.81
CA ASN A 131 -6.64 -4.38 7.09
C ASN A 131 -6.54 -5.59 8.03
N LEU A 132 -7.02 -6.76 7.60
CA LEU A 132 -6.93 -8.02 8.35
C LEU A 132 -5.82 -8.94 7.79
N ARG A 133 -5.08 -8.48 6.78
CA ARG A 133 -3.98 -9.22 6.15
C ARG A 133 -2.63 -8.93 6.82
N GLY A 134 -1.82 -9.97 6.93
CA GLY A 134 -0.50 -9.94 7.56
C GLY A 134 -0.46 -10.64 8.91
N ASP A 135 0.65 -10.48 9.64
CA ASP A 135 0.87 -11.16 10.93
C ASP A 135 -0.08 -10.67 12.04
N GLN A 136 -0.57 -9.43 11.92
CA GLN A 136 -1.61 -8.85 12.76
C GLN A 136 -2.44 -7.81 11.98
N PRO A 137 -3.71 -7.59 12.38
CA PRO A 137 -4.52 -6.50 11.84
C PRO A 137 -3.88 -5.12 12.04
N VAL A 138 -4.09 -4.25 11.06
CA VAL A 138 -3.64 -2.84 11.07
C VAL A 138 -4.83 -1.96 10.78
N THR A 139 -5.03 -0.93 11.59
CA THR A 139 -5.99 0.14 11.35
C THR A 139 -5.29 1.42 10.88
N GLY A 140 -6.06 2.34 10.31
CA GLY A 140 -5.57 3.64 9.87
C GLY A 140 -6.64 4.45 9.15
N LYS A 141 -6.24 5.59 8.61
CA LYS A 141 -7.11 6.48 7.83
C LYS A 141 -6.44 6.99 6.58
N THR A 142 -7.27 7.22 5.56
CA THR A 142 -6.90 8.01 4.38
C THR A 142 -7.84 9.19 4.25
N ASN A 143 -7.29 10.38 4.04
CA ASN A 143 -8.00 11.64 3.94
C ASN A 143 -7.91 12.16 2.50
N TYR A 144 -9.03 12.63 1.95
CA TYR A 144 -9.12 13.14 0.58
C TYR A 144 -9.75 14.53 0.53
N THR A 145 -9.29 15.34 -0.42
CA THR A 145 -9.94 16.61 -0.82
C THR A 145 -10.64 16.41 -2.16
N ARG A 146 -11.87 16.93 -2.30
CA ARG A 146 -12.63 16.84 -3.55
C ARG A 146 -11.98 17.69 -4.64
N SER A 147 -11.73 17.08 -5.80
CA SER A 147 -11.32 17.76 -7.03
C SER A 147 -12.45 17.89 -8.06
N GLU A 148 -13.45 17.00 -8.03
CA GLU A 148 -14.68 17.13 -8.85
C GLU A 148 -15.91 16.60 -8.11
N ALA A 149 -17.07 17.20 -8.34
CA ALA A 149 -18.34 16.70 -7.80
C ALA A 149 -18.85 15.48 -8.57
N GLY A 150 -19.58 14.58 -7.90
CA GLY A 150 -20.28 13.49 -8.56
C GLY A 150 -21.44 13.98 -9.45
N PRO A 151 -22.01 13.10 -10.29
CA PRO A 151 -23.20 13.41 -11.09
C PRO A 151 -24.39 13.91 -10.25
N GLU A 152 -25.23 14.77 -10.82
CA GLU A 152 -26.42 15.27 -10.11
C GLU A 152 -27.34 14.11 -9.68
N GLY A 153 -27.74 14.10 -8.41
CA GLY A 153 -28.54 13.03 -7.81
C GLY A 153 -27.76 11.78 -7.39
N SER A 154 -26.43 11.76 -7.52
CA SER A 154 -25.58 10.71 -6.92
C SER A 154 -25.35 10.95 -5.41
N HIS A 155 -24.90 9.92 -4.71
CA HIS A 155 -24.55 9.97 -3.29
C HIS A 155 -23.31 10.82 -3.03
N ALA A 156 -23.17 11.43 -1.85
CA ALA A 156 -22.11 12.41 -1.56
C ALA A 156 -20.67 11.88 -1.74
N VAL A 157 -20.46 10.57 -1.58
CA VAL A 157 -19.16 9.90 -1.85
C VAL A 157 -18.74 9.96 -3.32
N SER A 158 -19.67 10.23 -4.23
CA SER A 158 -19.43 10.29 -5.67
C SER A 158 -18.65 11.54 -6.07
N GLY A 159 -17.76 11.41 -7.05
CA GLY A 159 -16.92 12.49 -7.58
C GLY A 159 -15.45 12.07 -7.67
N LYS A 160 -14.57 13.06 -7.81
CA LYS A 160 -13.11 12.87 -7.82
C LYS A 160 -12.50 13.41 -6.55
N TRP A 161 -11.55 12.64 -6.03
CA TRP A 161 -10.99 12.76 -4.69
C TRP A 161 -9.47 12.64 -4.77
N THR A 162 -8.77 13.73 -4.52
CA THR A 162 -7.31 13.75 -4.48
C THR A 162 -6.85 13.44 -3.06
N THR A 163 -5.90 12.51 -2.89
CA THR A 163 -5.37 12.15 -1.57
C THR A 163 -4.69 13.36 -0.93
N ALA A 164 -5.10 13.67 0.30
CA ALA A 164 -4.63 14.81 1.08
C ALA A 164 -3.72 14.39 2.25
N GLY A 165 -3.78 13.13 2.66
CA GLY A 165 -2.91 12.54 3.68
C GLY A 165 -3.38 11.18 4.15
N VAL A 166 -2.53 10.44 4.87
CA VAL A 166 -2.93 9.30 5.71
C VAL A 166 -2.64 9.64 7.17
N SER A 167 -3.35 9.03 8.12
CA SER A 167 -3.21 9.33 9.55
C SER A 167 -3.67 8.16 10.42
N ASP A 168 -3.42 8.23 11.73
CA ASP A 168 -3.88 7.26 12.74
C ASP A 168 -3.51 5.79 12.43
N ILE A 169 -2.43 5.53 11.68
CA ILE A 169 -2.00 4.17 11.29
C ILE A 169 -1.32 3.47 12.48
N ASP A 170 -1.69 2.21 12.74
CA ASP A 170 -1.04 1.38 13.75
C ASP A 170 0.45 1.14 13.43
N GLU A 171 1.30 1.23 14.46
CA GLU A 171 2.77 1.11 14.35
C GLU A 171 3.23 -0.14 13.58
N ALA A 172 2.48 -1.23 13.70
CA ALA A 172 2.72 -2.47 12.98
C ALA A 172 2.78 -2.29 11.46
N GLY A 173 1.87 -1.50 10.88
CA GLY A 173 1.82 -1.20 9.44
C GLY A 173 2.79 -0.11 8.97
N LEU A 174 3.61 0.44 9.87
CA LEU A 174 4.63 1.46 9.56
C LEU A 174 6.07 0.94 9.72
N ARG A 175 6.26 -0.19 10.42
CA ARG A 175 7.56 -0.85 10.58
C ARG A 175 7.89 -1.73 9.38
N PHE A 176 9.10 -1.58 8.87
CA PHE A 176 9.69 -2.55 7.94
C PHE A 176 11.20 -2.70 8.18
N SER A 177 11.84 -3.60 7.45
CA SER A 177 13.23 -3.99 7.62
C SER A 177 13.79 -4.48 6.29
N PHE A 178 15.07 -4.23 6.06
CA PHE A 178 15.82 -4.83 4.96
C PHE A 178 17.01 -5.65 5.49
N GLY A 179 17.20 -6.84 4.93
CA GLY A 179 18.44 -7.61 5.05
C GLY A 179 19.27 -7.47 3.78
N LEU A 180 20.60 -7.44 3.89
CA LEU A 180 21.52 -7.42 2.75
C LEU A 180 22.76 -8.27 3.04
N ASP A 181 22.91 -9.38 2.31
CA ASP A 181 24.10 -10.25 2.35
C ASP A 181 24.68 -10.41 0.94
N GLY A 182 25.81 -9.73 0.70
CA GLY A 182 26.40 -9.58 -0.62
C GLY A 182 25.43 -8.92 -1.62
N ASP A 183 25.00 -9.71 -2.61
CA ASP A 183 24.02 -9.31 -3.62
C ASP A 183 22.59 -9.80 -3.30
N THR A 184 22.35 -10.46 -2.17
CA THR A 184 21.02 -10.92 -1.74
C THR A 184 20.36 -9.87 -0.84
N ILE A 185 19.17 -9.41 -1.22
CA ILE A 185 18.34 -8.48 -0.44
C ILE A 185 17.03 -9.15 0.00
N THR A 186 16.63 -8.91 1.25
CA THR A 186 15.39 -9.44 1.86
C THR A 186 14.58 -8.26 2.44
N SER A 187 13.24 -8.29 2.34
CA SER A 187 12.34 -7.20 2.76
C SER A 187 11.14 -7.72 3.57
N GLN A 188 10.79 -7.05 4.69
CA GLN A 188 9.83 -7.53 5.70
C GLN A 188 9.27 -6.39 6.64
N GLY A 189 7.97 -6.33 6.98
CA GLY A 189 7.23 -5.26 7.72
C GLY A 189 5.67 -5.14 7.60
N ASN A 190 4.86 -6.00 8.26
CA ASN A 190 3.39 -6.30 8.33
C ASN A 190 2.72 -7.48 7.54
N SER A 191 2.72 -7.55 6.20
CA SER A 191 1.98 -8.53 5.37
C SER A 191 2.65 -9.17 4.15
N GLU A 192 3.76 -8.65 3.58
CA GLU A 192 4.34 -9.09 2.29
C GLU A 192 5.88 -9.19 2.23
N SER A 193 6.48 -10.37 2.40
CA SER A 193 7.95 -10.50 2.39
C SER A 193 8.53 -10.97 1.05
N TYR A 194 9.81 -10.68 0.78
CA TYR A 194 10.52 -11.27 -0.36
C TYR A 194 12.01 -11.46 -0.07
N THR A 195 12.68 -12.29 -0.88
CA THR A 195 14.16 -12.36 -0.97
C THR A 195 14.58 -12.43 -2.43
N ALA A 196 15.39 -11.47 -2.87
CA ALA A 196 15.79 -11.27 -4.26
C ALA A 196 17.31 -11.15 -4.40
N THR A 197 17.84 -11.36 -5.61
CA THR A 197 19.22 -11.02 -5.96
C THR A 197 19.24 -9.67 -6.69
N LEU A 198 20.11 -8.76 -6.27
CA LEU A 198 20.27 -7.44 -6.88
C LEU A 198 20.67 -7.57 -8.36
N GLY A 199 19.85 -7.01 -9.25
CA GLY A 199 20.03 -7.12 -10.71
C GLY A 199 19.62 -8.48 -11.30
N GLY A 200 19.05 -9.38 -10.50
CA GLY A 200 18.56 -10.70 -10.93
C GLY A 200 17.19 -10.66 -11.63
N ASP A 201 16.61 -11.84 -11.82
CA ASP A 201 15.23 -11.99 -12.28
C ASP A 201 14.22 -11.59 -11.19
N ALA A 202 12.96 -11.32 -11.58
CA ALA A 202 11.90 -11.01 -10.64
C ALA A 202 11.48 -12.24 -9.81
N VAL A 203 11.28 -12.04 -8.51
CA VAL A 203 10.86 -13.06 -7.54
C VAL A 203 9.42 -12.84 -7.11
N ALA A 204 8.77 -13.88 -6.57
CA ALA A 204 7.45 -13.75 -5.96
C ALA A 204 7.53 -12.98 -4.63
N ILE A 205 6.43 -12.34 -4.27
CA ILE A 205 6.24 -11.68 -2.97
C ILE A 205 5.37 -12.60 -2.11
N ASP A 206 5.94 -13.15 -1.04
CA ASP A 206 5.25 -14.02 -0.10
C ASP A 206 4.21 -13.20 0.69
N GLY A 207 2.93 -13.56 0.55
CA GLY A 207 1.79 -12.83 1.14
C GLY A 207 0.97 -12.02 0.12
N ASN A 208 1.52 -11.75 -1.07
CA ASN A 208 0.83 -11.02 -2.13
C ASN A 208 -0.11 -11.93 -2.94
N ASP A 209 -1.37 -12.01 -2.55
CA ASP A 209 -2.40 -12.74 -3.33
C ASP A 209 -2.78 -12.06 -4.67
N ALA A 210 -2.22 -10.88 -4.94
CA ALA A 210 -2.45 -10.16 -6.19
C ALA A 210 -1.57 -10.69 -7.34
N GLY A 211 -0.68 -11.67 -7.06
CA GLY A 211 0.20 -12.28 -8.05
C GLY A 211 1.32 -11.35 -8.54
N GLU A 212 1.73 -10.40 -7.70
CA GLU A 212 2.79 -9.45 -8.02
C GLU A 212 4.19 -10.03 -7.76
N MET A 213 5.11 -9.69 -8.65
CA MET A 213 6.50 -10.15 -8.65
C MET A 213 7.42 -8.92 -8.59
N VAL A 214 8.43 -8.95 -7.72
CA VAL A 214 9.38 -7.85 -7.52
C VAL A 214 10.76 -8.17 -8.10
N LYS A 215 11.36 -7.21 -8.80
CA LYS A 215 12.79 -7.18 -9.13
C LYS A 215 13.44 -6.03 -8.37
N VAL A 216 14.63 -6.23 -7.82
CA VAL A 216 15.40 -5.17 -7.14
C VAL A 216 16.74 -4.95 -7.84
N GLU A 217 17.11 -3.70 -8.08
CA GLU A 217 18.39 -3.30 -8.68
C GLU A 217 19.09 -2.25 -7.81
N ARG A 218 20.41 -2.34 -7.65
CA ARG A 218 21.19 -1.27 -7.01
C ARG A 218 21.53 -0.21 -8.06
N THR A 219 21.08 1.02 -7.86
CA THR A 219 21.22 2.15 -8.80
C THR A 219 22.34 3.12 -8.41
N GLY A 220 22.81 3.07 -7.16
CA GLY A 220 23.96 3.80 -6.63
C GLY A 220 24.42 3.21 -5.30
N ASP A 221 25.47 3.76 -4.68
CA ASP A 221 26.08 3.17 -3.46
C ASP A 221 25.04 2.95 -2.33
N ASN A 222 24.16 3.94 -2.12
CA ASN A 222 23.04 3.93 -1.17
C ASN A 222 21.67 4.06 -1.87
N SER A 223 21.55 3.71 -3.16
CA SER A 223 20.32 3.86 -3.94
C SER A 223 19.90 2.56 -4.61
N PHE A 224 18.60 2.27 -4.57
CA PHE A 224 17.99 1.05 -5.09
C PHE A 224 16.72 1.37 -5.89
N LEU A 225 16.33 0.46 -6.77
CA LEU A 225 15.08 0.50 -7.51
C LEU A 225 14.38 -0.86 -7.37
N GLU A 226 13.19 -0.84 -6.80
CA GLU A 226 12.24 -1.94 -6.85
C GLU A 226 11.32 -1.77 -8.07
N THR A 227 11.10 -2.83 -8.83
CA THR A 227 10.13 -2.86 -9.95
C THR A 227 9.14 -3.99 -9.71
N TYR A 228 7.88 -3.62 -9.57
CA TYR A 228 6.75 -4.52 -9.30
C TYR A 228 6.02 -4.83 -10.61
N THR A 229 5.69 -6.10 -10.84
CA THR A 229 5.04 -6.58 -12.07
C THR A 229 3.90 -7.57 -11.78
N ARG A 230 2.83 -7.55 -12.59
CA ARG A 230 1.79 -8.59 -12.66
C ARG A 230 1.52 -8.91 -14.12
N ASP A 231 1.34 -10.19 -14.45
CA ASP A 231 1.09 -10.68 -15.81
C ASP A 231 2.14 -10.24 -16.86
N GLY A 232 3.33 -9.83 -16.41
CA GLY A 232 4.40 -9.26 -17.24
C GLY A 232 4.28 -7.75 -17.52
N GLU A 233 3.24 -7.06 -17.04
CA GLU A 233 3.13 -5.60 -17.06
C GLU A 233 3.68 -4.99 -15.76
N VAL A 234 4.33 -3.82 -15.86
CA VAL A 234 4.81 -3.08 -14.68
C VAL A 234 3.63 -2.43 -13.97
N VAL A 235 3.49 -2.72 -12.67
CA VAL A 235 2.41 -2.24 -11.81
C VAL A 235 2.85 -1.15 -10.84
N GLY A 236 4.15 -1.08 -10.54
CA GLY A 236 4.74 -0.02 -9.73
C GLY A 236 6.26 -0.03 -9.78
N THR A 237 6.88 1.07 -9.38
CA THR A 237 8.32 1.18 -9.16
C THR A 237 8.58 2.01 -7.90
N THR A 238 9.46 1.55 -7.01
CA THR A 238 9.90 2.35 -5.85
C THR A 238 11.39 2.64 -5.98
N GLU A 239 11.75 3.91 -6.15
CA GLU A 239 13.13 4.37 -5.97
C GLU A 239 13.39 4.58 -4.48
N LEU A 240 14.45 3.97 -3.96
CA LEU A 240 14.90 4.09 -2.56
C LEU A 240 16.26 4.78 -2.52
N THR A 241 16.48 5.71 -1.59
CA THR A 241 17.79 6.34 -1.34
C THR A 241 18.01 6.64 0.13
N ILE A 242 19.14 6.18 0.67
CA ILE A 242 19.47 6.25 2.09
C ILE A 242 20.52 7.35 2.35
N ASP A 243 20.19 8.26 3.26
CA ASP A 243 21.08 9.30 3.80
C ASP A 243 21.18 9.09 5.33
N GLY A 244 22.25 8.40 5.75
CA GLY A 244 22.45 7.96 7.14
C GLY A 244 21.32 7.08 7.68
N ASP A 245 20.56 7.64 8.62
CA ASP A 245 19.42 7.00 9.28
C ASP A 245 18.06 7.42 8.69
N THR A 246 18.05 8.11 7.54
CA THR A 246 16.85 8.43 6.76
C THR A 246 16.85 7.66 5.44
N LEU A 247 15.84 6.81 5.24
CA LEU A 247 15.53 6.19 3.96
C LEU A 247 14.42 7.01 3.29
N ASN A 248 14.64 7.42 2.03
CA ASN A 248 13.69 8.18 1.23
C ASN A 248 13.13 7.27 0.14
N GLY A 249 11.81 7.22 -0.01
CA GLY A 249 11.12 6.45 -1.03
C GLY A 249 10.35 7.32 -2.02
N VAL A 250 10.39 6.95 -3.30
CA VAL A 250 9.55 7.51 -4.37
C VAL A 250 8.86 6.37 -5.09
N SER A 251 7.66 6.03 -4.63
CA SER A 251 6.81 4.99 -5.20
C SER A 251 5.94 5.57 -6.31
N THR A 252 6.01 5.01 -7.51
CA THR A 252 5.29 5.47 -8.71
C THR A 252 4.47 4.33 -9.31
N ASP A 253 3.21 4.59 -9.63
CA ASP A 253 2.37 3.72 -10.42
C ASP A 253 2.33 4.22 -11.87
N PRO A 254 2.99 3.54 -12.83
CA PRO A 254 3.07 4.00 -14.21
C PRO A 254 1.73 3.90 -14.97
N ARG A 255 0.72 3.24 -14.39
CA ARG A 255 -0.54 2.95 -15.05
C ARG A 255 -1.48 4.13 -14.94
N ASN A 256 -1.66 4.70 -13.75
CA ASN A 256 -2.42 5.95 -13.56
C ASN A 256 -1.52 7.20 -13.67
N GLY A 257 -0.26 7.12 -13.25
CA GLY A 257 0.69 8.24 -13.12
C GLY A 257 0.79 8.82 -11.71
N SER A 258 0.27 8.13 -10.68
CA SER A 258 0.36 8.59 -9.30
C SER A 258 1.76 8.34 -8.71
N VAL A 259 2.27 9.31 -7.95
CA VAL A 259 3.54 9.23 -7.23
C VAL A 259 3.30 9.51 -5.76
N VAL A 260 3.85 8.68 -4.88
CA VAL A 260 3.91 8.90 -3.44
C VAL A 260 5.38 9.01 -3.04
N ARG A 261 5.75 10.14 -2.44
CA ARG A 261 7.08 10.38 -1.87
C ARG A 261 6.95 10.27 -0.36
N TRP A 262 7.89 9.60 0.29
CA TRP A 262 7.84 9.33 1.73
C TRP A 262 9.26 9.15 2.29
N SER A 263 9.39 9.17 3.61
CA SER A 263 10.62 8.79 4.30
C SER A 263 10.36 7.83 5.44
N ALA A 264 11.40 7.10 5.84
CA ALA A 264 11.45 6.28 7.02
C ALA A 264 12.72 6.55 7.83
N THR A 265 12.62 6.49 9.15
CA THR A 265 13.75 6.64 10.07
C THR A 265 14.21 5.26 10.56
N ARG A 266 15.53 5.05 10.66
CA ARG A 266 16.11 3.84 11.26
C ARG A 266 15.66 3.65 12.72
N GLN A 267 15.70 2.42 13.22
CA GLN A 267 15.23 2.05 14.57
C GLN A 267 16.35 1.49 15.47
#